data_AF-A0A218QSU7-F1
#
_entry.id   AF-A0A218QSU7-F1
#
_cell.length_a   1.000
_cell.length_b   1.000
_cell.length_c   1.000
_cell.angle_alpha   90.00
_cell.angle_beta   90.00
_cell.angle_gamma   90.00
#
_symmetry.space_group_name_H-M   'P 1'
#
loop_
_entity.id
_entity.type
_entity.pdbx_description
1 polymer ?
#
loop_
_entity_poly.entity_id
_entity_poly.type
_entity_poly.pdbx_seq_one_letter_code
_entity_poly.pdbx_strand_id
1 'polypeptide(L)'
;MTNDISTYKCLKGHESTESDYCSECGVKILGVGEQPRVTNAIASPTPQNITLETCPACSVPRELNSGDFCEICGYNFVTGVHGEVPIVEKMRGQGGGGGQGDSLETPWRLLGDKESNSSFPPSPHPPLSPSPPTWELVVTIDPSLRHPESPEAPTNQEAIAFRVDKANNLIGRNSQARAIEPEIALDFDNAVSHRHALLNLQSDGSLTLRDINSSNGTKLNGVELKPMVDALLQDGDEFTLGHWTRIAVKAVRQSL
;
A
#
# COMPACT_ATOMS: atom_id res chain seq x y z
N MET A 1 -29.24 -34.64 33.23
CA MET A 1 -27.99 -34.72 32.45
C MET A 1 -27.10 -33.58 32.92
N THR A 2 -26.04 -33.88 33.66
CA THR A 2 -25.08 -32.91 34.19
C THR A 2 -24.08 -32.55 33.09
N ASN A 3 -24.07 -31.28 32.65
CA ASN A 3 -23.05 -30.77 31.73
C ASN A 3 -21.74 -30.65 32.49
N ASP A 4 -20.79 -31.53 32.17
CA ASP A 4 -19.42 -31.45 32.64
C ASP A 4 -18.74 -30.28 31.91
N ILE A 5 -18.59 -29.14 32.59
CA ILE A 5 -17.89 -27.98 32.05
C ILE A 5 -16.40 -28.23 32.33
N SER A 6 -15.69 -28.73 31.32
CA SER A 6 -14.25 -28.92 31.42
C SER A 6 -13.56 -27.54 31.46
N THR A 7 -12.97 -27.21 32.61
CA THR A 7 -12.25 -25.94 32.83
C THR A 7 -10.74 -26.15 32.60
N TYR A 8 -10.14 -25.31 31.76
CA TYR A 8 -8.72 -25.32 31.41
C TYR A 8 -7.96 -24.20 32.11
N LYS A 9 -6.69 -24.43 32.46
CA LYS A 9 -5.85 -23.39 33.07
C LYS A 9 -4.79 -22.88 32.13
N CYS A 10 -4.77 -21.56 32.02
CA CYS A 10 -3.79 -20.78 31.29
C CYS A 10 -2.45 -20.71 32.04
N LEU A 11 -1.34 -20.47 31.32
CA LEU A 11 0.00 -20.26 31.88
C LEU A 11 0.08 -19.08 32.88
N LYS A 12 -0.83 -18.10 32.76
CA LYS A 12 -0.97 -16.99 33.71
C LYS A 12 -1.85 -17.34 34.92
N GLY A 13 -2.35 -18.57 35.02
CA GLY A 13 -3.13 -19.08 36.15
C GLY A 13 -4.64 -18.89 36.05
N HIS A 14 -5.14 -18.35 34.93
CA HIS A 14 -6.56 -18.07 34.73
C HIS A 14 -7.35 -19.31 34.32
N GLU A 15 -8.62 -19.34 34.67
CA GLU A 15 -9.56 -20.41 34.29
C GLU A 15 -10.26 -20.06 32.97
N SER A 16 -10.27 -21.01 32.04
CA SER A 16 -10.86 -20.87 30.71
C SER A 16 -11.83 -22.02 30.44
N THR A 17 -12.90 -21.74 29.72
CA THR A 17 -13.82 -22.79 29.23
C THR A 17 -13.40 -23.35 27.88
N GLU A 18 -12.46 -22.68 27.21
CA GLU A 18 -11.92 -23.07 25.92
C GLU A 18 -10.53 -23.70 26.09
N SER A 19 -10.27 -24.79 25.36
CA SER A 19 -9.03 -25.57 25.43
C SER A 19 -7.85 -24.95 24.71
N ASP A 20 -8.11 -24.09 23.73
CA ASP A 20 -7.08 -23.61 22.81
C ASP A 20 -6.58 -22.22 23.19
N TYR A 21 -7.44 -21.39 23.76
CA TYR A 21 -7.11 -20.01 24.16
C TYR A 21 -7.77 -19.66 25.49
N CYS A 22 -7.07 -18.87 26.29
CA CYS A 22 -7.61 -18.37 27.53
C CYS A 22 -8.64 -17.27 27.24
N SER A 23 -9.91 -17.49 27.55
CA SER A 23 -10.98 -16.51 27.26
C SER A 23 -10.79 -15.17 27.98
N GLU A 24 -9.98 -15.14 29.04
CA GLU A 24 -9.71 -13.92 29.82
C GLU A 24 -8.47 -13.12 29.35
N CYS A 25 -7.42 -13.78 28.88
CA CYS A 25 -6.16 -13.10 28.52
C CYS A 25 -5.62 -13.42 27.11
N GLY A 26 -6.33 -14.23 26.33
CA GLY A 26 -6.06 -14.51 24.92
C GLY A 26 -4.81 -15.34 24.61
N VAL A 27 -4.03 -15.73 25.62
CA VAL A 27 -2.85 -16.58 25.40
C VAL A 27 -3.26 -18.01 25.11
N LYS A 28 -2.50 -18.67 24.23
CA LYS A 28 -2.74 -20.07 23.85
C LYS A 28 -2.57 -20.98 25.06
N ILE A 29 -3.56 -21.81 25.33
CA ILE A 29 -3.45 -22.85 26.35
C ILE A 29 -2.73 -24.02 25.68
N LEU A 30 -1.49 -24.28 26.12
CA LEU A 30 -0.73 -25.44 25.68
C LEU A 30 -1.38 -26.66 26.31
N GLY A 31 -2.28 -27.28 25.56
CA GLY A 31 -3.15 -28.36 26.02
C GLY A 31 -2.36 -29.49 26.68
N VAL A 32 -2.54 -29.62 27.99
CA VAL A 32 -2.32 -30.88 28.71
C VAL A 32 -3.63 -31.20 29.45
N GLY A 33 -4.67 -31.45 28.67
CA GLY A 33 -5.86 -32.15 29.14
C GLY A 33 -5.59 -33.64 29.03
N GLU A 34 -5.04 -34.23 30.09
CA GLU A 34 -4.78 -35.66 30.17
C GLU A 34 -6.10 -36.42 30.40
N GLN A 35 -6.61 -37.08 29.37
CA GLN A 35 -7.52 -38.23 29.53
C GLN A 35 -7.27 -39.28 28.42
N PRO A 36 -7.37 -40.58 28.77
CA PRO A 36 -6.70 -41.64 28.03
C PRO A 36 -7.50 -42.07 26.80
N ARG A 37 -6.88 -42.03 25.63
CA ARG A 37 -7.44 -42.64 24.41
C ARG A 37 -6.45 -43.61 23.80
N VAL A 38 -6.81 -44.89 23.98
CA VAL A 38 -6.44 -46.06 23.17
C VAL A 38 -5.85 -45.72 21.80
N THR A 39 -4.65 -46.23 21.58
CA THR A 39 -3.86 -46.18 20.36
C THR A 39 -4.59 -46.86 19.20
N ASN A 40 -5.03 -46.08 18.22
CA ASN A 40 -5.13 -46.55 16.85
C ASN A 40 -4.25 -45.63 15.99
N ALA A 41 -3.21 -46.21 15.42
CA ALA A 41 -2.29 -45.55 14.50
C ALA A 41 -3.07 -45.09 13.26
N ILE A 42 -3.11 -43.79 13.03
CA ILE A 42 -3.52 -43.18 11.77
C ILE A 42 -2.26 -42.54 11.19
N ALA A 43 -1.96 -42.90 9.95
CA ALA A 43 -0.78 -42.52 9.20
C ALA A 43 -0.56 -41.00 9.19
N SER A 44 0.72 -40.62 9.26
CA SER A 44 1.19 -39.24 9.12
C SER A 44 0.60 -38.56 7.89
N PRO A 45 0.09 -37.32 7.98
CA PRO A 45 -0.14 -36.53 6.78
C PRO A 45 1.21 -36.26 6.13
N THR A 46 1.31 -36.61 4.85
CA THR A 46 2.46 -36.33 3.99
C THR A 46 2.77 -34.83 4.03
N PRO A 47 4.04 -34.40 4.13
CA PRO A 47 4.39 -32.99 4.03
C PRO A 47 4.02 -32.50 2.63
N GLN A 48 2.93 -31.74 2.54
CA GLN A 48 2.62 -31.01 1.31
C GLN A 48 3.73 -29.96 1.14
N ASN A 49 4.44 -30.06 0.03
CA ASN A 49 5.50 -29.15 -0.33
C ASN A 49 4.91 -27.74 -0.51
N ILE A 50 5.04 -26.89 0.51
CA ILE A 50 4.54 -25.52 0.48
C ILE A 50 5.50 -24.70 -0.38
N THR A 51 5.22 -24.61 -1.67
CA THR A 51 5.93 -23.65 -2.52
C THR A 51 5.35 -22.27 -2.21
N LEU A 52 6.10 -21.48 -1.42
CA LEU A 52 5.80 -20.09 -1.14
C LEU A 52 6.22 -19.25 -2.34
N GLU A 53 5.25 -18.66 -3.05
CA GLU A 53 5.52 -17.66 -4.08
C GLU A 53 5.40 -16.26 -3.49
N THR A 54 6.23 -15.34 -3.96
CA THR A 54 6.18 -13.95 -3.51
C THR A 54 5.25 -13.14 -4.41
N CYS A 55 4.34 -12.35 -3.83
CA CYS A 55 3.50 -11.43 -4.60
C CYS A 55 4.38 -10.40 -5.32
N PRO A 56 4.27 -10.24 -6.66
CA PRO A 56 5.14 -9.35 -7.43
C PRO A 56 4.95 -7.87 -7.12
N ALA A 57 3.88 -7.55 -6.41
CA ALA A 57 3.51 -6.20 -6.07
C ALA A 57 3.93 -5.74 -4.68
N CYS A 58 3.59 -6.50 -3.65
CA CYS A 58 3.85 -6.12 -2.26
C CYS A 58 4.90 -7.00 -1.60
N SER A 59 5.50 -7.92 -2.35
CA SER A 59 6.54 -8.84 -1.90
C SER A 59 6.13 -9.75 -0.73
N VAL A 60 4.82 -9.92 -0.50
CA VAL A 60 4.31 -10.80 0.55
C VAL A 60 4.39 -12.26 0.09
N PRO A 61 4.93 -13.17 0.91
CA PRO A 61 4.89 -14.60 0.62
C PRO A 61 3.44 -15.10 0.68
N ARG A 62 3.01 -15.80 -0.37
CA ARG A 62 1.70 -16.43 -0.50
C ARG A 62 1.84 -17.94 -0.59
N GLU A 63 0.81 -18.64 -0.14
CA GLU A 63 0.63 -20.05 -0.47
C GLU A 63 -0.02 -20.15 -1.86
N LEU A 64 0.50 -21.01 -2.75
CA LEU A 64 0.02 -21.14 -4.15
C LEU A 64 -1.50 -21.34 -4.29
N ASN A 65 -2.17 -21.84 -3.24
CA ASN A 65 -3.60 -22.16 -3.23
C ASN A 65 -4.48 -21.13 -2.49
N SER A 66 -3.96 -19.96 -2.09
CA SER A 66 -4.73 -18.97 -1.31
C SER A 66 -5.67 -18.07 -2.13
N GLY A 67 -5.95 -18.42 -3.40
CA GLY A 67 -6.84 -17.66 -4.29
C GLY A 67 -6.15 -16.72 -5.28
N ASP A 68 -6.95 -16.11 -6.16
CA ASP A 68 -6.49 -15.31 -7.31
C ASP A 68 -6.06 -13.89 -6.96
N PHE A 69 -6.30 -13.45 -5.72
CA PHE A 69 -5.98 -12.10 -5.26
C PHE A 69 -5.04 -12.14 -4.06
N CYS A 70 -4.09 -11.21 -3.99
CA CYS A 70 -3.25 -11.02 -2.83
C CYS A 70 -4.06 -10.36 -1.71
N GLU A 71 -4.18 -11.02 -0.57
CA GLU A 71 -4.95 -10.53 0.58
C GLU A 71 -4.35 -9.27 1.22
N ILE A 72 -3.10 -8.94 0.92
CA ILE A 72 -2.42 -7.76 1.48
C ILE A 72 -2.55 -6.53 0.59
N CYS A 73 -2.37 -6.65 -0.74
CA CYS A 73 -2.34 -5.48 -1.63
C CYS A 73 -3.44 -5.49 -2.69
N GLY A 74 -4.28 -6.53 -2.74
CA GLY A 74 -5.32 -6.70 -3.75
C GLY A 74 -4.78 -6.96 -5.16
N TYR A 75 -3.50 -7.32 -5.31
CA TYR A 75 -2.95 -7.73 -6.59
C TYR A 75 -3.69 -8.96 -7.13
N ASN A 76 -4.20 -8.89 -8.35
CA ASN A 76 -4.79 -10.07 -8.99
C ASN A 76 -3.70 -10.85 -9.75
N PHE A 77 -3.45 -12.10 -9.34
CA PHE A 77 -2.45 -12.99 -9.92
C PHE A 77 -2.83 -13.50 -11.33
N VAL A 78 -4.12 -13.45 -11.68
CA VAL A 78 -4.64 -13.88 -13.00
C VAL A 78 -4.56 -12.75 -14.02
N THR A 79 -4.93 -11.53 -13.63
CA THR A 79 -4.98 -10.37 -14.54
C THR A 79 -3.72 -9.50 -14.49
N GLY A 80 -2.88 -9.66 -13.46
CA GLY A 80 -1.62 -8.94 -13.30
C GLY A 80 -1.77 -7.48 -12.87
N VAL A 81 -2.96 -7.05 -12.44
CA VAL A 81 -3.27 -5.65 -12.08
C VAL A 81 -3.66 -5.50 -10.61
N HIS A 82 -3.48 -4.29 -10.08
CA HIS A 82 -4.01 -3.86 -8.78
C HIS A 82 -5.36 -3.19 -8.93
N GLY A 83 -6.22 -3.34 -7.91
CA GLY A 83 -7.56 -2.76 -7.87
C GLY A 83 -7.58 -1.30 -8.32
N GLU A 84 -8.44 -1.03 -9.30
CA GLU A 84 -8.58 0.25 -9.99
C GLU A 84 -9.06 1.36 -9.05
N VAL A 85 -8.44 2.53 -9.15
CA VAL A 85 -8.90 3.78 -8.51
C VAL A 85 -10.27 4.18 -9.09
N PRO A 86 -11.30 4.45 -8.28
CA PRO A 86 -12.51 5.06 -8.81
C PRO A 86 -12.20 6.50 -9.25
N ILE A 87 -12.20 6.72 -10.55
CA ILE A 87 -12.28 8.04 -11.16
C ILE A 87 -13.52 8.75 -10.62
N VAL A 88 -13.31 9.80 -9.83
CA VAL A 88 -14.38 10.73 -9.46
C VAL A 88 -14.73 11.52 -10.73
N GLU A 89 -15.72 11.02 -11.46
CA GLU A 89 -16.22 11.64 -12.69
C GLU A 89 -16.74 13.04 -12.38
N LYS A 90 -15.94 14.04 -12.75
CA LYS A 90 -16.27 15.45 -12.61
C LYS A 90 -17.43 15.76 -13.57
N MET A 91 -18.64 15.93 -13.03
CA MET A 91 -19.81 16.45 -13.76
C MET A 91 -19.43 17.71 -14.54
N ARG A 92 -19.42 17.61 -15.88
CA ARG A 92 -19.27 18.74 -16.78
C ARG A 92 -20.52 18.84 -17.65
N GLY A 93 -21.27 19.92 -17.45
CA GLY A 93 -22.54 20.21 -18.12
C GLY A 93 -22.39 20.31 -19.64
N GLN A 94 -23.41 19.79 -20.32
CA GLN A 94 -23.59 19.79 -21.77
C GLN A 94 -23.84 21.21 -22.29
N GLY A 95 -23.10 21.59 -23.34
CA GLY A 95 -23.36 22.75 -24.17
C GLY A 95 -23.14 22.41 -25.64
N GLY A 96 -24.25 22.35 -26.38
CA GLY A 96 -24.44 22.84 -27.76
C GLY A 96 -23.54 22.37 -28.92
N GLY A 97 -24.19 21.82 -29.96
CA GLY A 97 -24.12 22.44 -31.28
C GLY A 97 -23.57 21.62 -32.46
N GLY A 98 -24.47 21.28 -33.41
CA GLY A 98 -24.25 21.54 -34.84
C GLY A 98 -23.62 20.44 -35.69
N GLY A 99 -24.42 19.46 -36.12
CA GLY A 99 -24.09 18.62 -37.27
C GLY A 99 -24.48 19.30 -38.59
N GLN A 100 -23.50 19.54 -39.46
CA GLN A 100 -23.69 19.93 -40.86
C GLN A 100 -23.53 18.69 -41.74
N GLY A 101 -24.53 18.46 -42.60
CA GLY A 101 -24.52 17.42 -43.63
C GLY A 101 -24.35 18.00 -45.04
N ASP A 102 -23.74 17.17 -45.87
CA ASP A 102 -23.88 17.00 -47.33
C ASP A 102 -23.55 18.11 -48.33
N SER A 103 -22.57 17.80 -49.20
CA SER A 103 -22.67 17.77 -50.69
C SER A 103 -21.25 17.75 -51.27
N LEU A 104 -20.75 16.66 -51.87
CA LEU A 104 -20.99 16.08 -53.20
C LEU A 104 -20.47 16.90 -54.41
N GLU A 105 -19.61 16.22 -55.18
CA GLU A 105 -19.32 16.38 -56.63
C GLU A 105 -18.34 17.52 -57.03
N THR A 106 -17.39 17.41 -57.96
CA THR A 106 -17.05 16.42 -59.01
C THR A 106 -15.57 16.59 -59.44
N PRO A 107 -15.00 15.67 -60.27
CA PRO A 107 -13.58 15.55 -60.59
C PRO A 107 -13.15 16.33 -61.85
N TRP A 108 -11.84 16.43 -62.10
CA TRP A 108 -11.07 16.19 -63.36
C TRP A 108 -9.66 16.79 -63.22
N ARG A 109 -8.62 15.94 -63.33
CA ARG A 109 -7.21 16.33 -63.49
C ARG A 109 -6.71 15.75 -64.80
N LEU A 110 -6.23 16.60 -65.70
CA LEU A 110 -5.30 16.21 -66.75
C LEU A 110 -4.25 17.30 -66.95
N LEU A 111 -3.00 16.83 -66.94
CA LEU A 111 -1.76 17.41 -67.44
C LEU A 111 -1.09 18.53 -66.61
N GLY A 112 0.14 18.23 -66.22
CA GLY A 112 1.02 19.15 -65.51
C GLY A 112 2.19 18.40 -64.90
N ASP A 113 3.04 17.82 -65.74
CA ASP A 113 4.35 17.33 -65.35
C ASP A 113 5.17 18.49 -64.80
N LYS A 114 5.40 18.48 -63.49
CA LYS A 114 6.52 19.20 -62.87
C LYS A 114 7.13 18.33 -61.81
N GLU A 115 8.35 17.90 -62.10
CA GLU A 115 9.32 17.41 -61.13
C GLU A 115 9.30 18.28 -59.87
N SER A 116 8.83 17.71 -58.77
CA SER A 116 8.95 18.31 -57.45
C SER A 116 9.75 17.36 -56.57
N ASN A 117 11.05 17.67 -56.50
CA ASN A 117 12.02 17.25 -55.51
C ASN A 117 11.36 16.93 -54.14
N SER A 118 11.23 15.65 -53.82
CA SER A 118 10.66 15.17 -52.56
C SER A 118 11.71 15.21 -51.45
N SER A 119 12.04 16.40 -50.95
CA SER A 119 12.61 16.54 -49.62
C SER A 119 11.46 16.50 -48.62
N PHE A 120 11.27 15.34 -47.98
CA PHE A 120 10.38 15.22 -46.83
C PHE A 120 10.88 16.18 -45.73
N PRO A 121 10.03 17.05 -45.16
CA PRO A 121 10.41 17.77 -43.95
C PRO A 121 10.68 16.73 -42.86
N PRO A 122 11.69 16.92 -41.99
CA PRO A 122 11.84 16.07 -40.82
C PRO A 122 10.52 16.11 -40.03
N SER A 123 10.00 14.94 -39.66
CA SER A 123 8.83 14.85 -38.80
C SER A 123 9.03 15.76 -37.58
N PRO A 124 8.02 16.54 -37.15
CA PRO A 124 8.14 17.30 -35.91
C PRO A 124 8.50 16.31 -34.80
N HIS A 125 9.66 16.48 -34.19
CA HIS A 125 10.00 15.73 -32.99
C HIS A 125 8.85 15.90 -31.99
N PRO A 126 8.37 14.83 -31.34
CA PRO A 126 7.44 15.00 -30.24
C PRO A 126 8.07 15.98 -29.24
N PRO A 127 7.32 16.94 -28.69
CA PRO A 127 7.86 17.82 -27.66
C PRO A 127 8.47 16.93 -26.57
N LEU A 128 9.70 17.26 -26.17
CA LEU A 128 10.36 16.62 -25.03
C LEU A 128 9.38 16.67 -23.86
N SER A 129 8.81 15.52 -23.52
CA SER A 129 7.91 15.44 -22.37
C SER A 129 8.74 15.76 -21.14
N PRO A 130 8.28 16.65 -20.24
CA PRO A 130 9.01 16.94 -19.03
C PRO A 130 9.25 15.64 -18.28
N SER A 131 10.47 15.46 -17.75
CA SER A 131 10.76 14.30 -16.90
C SER A 131 9.80 14.30 -15.70
N PRO A 132 9.29 13.13 -15.29
CA PRO A 132 8.43 13.03 -14.12
C PRO A 132 9.14 13.58 -12.87
N PRO A 133 8.40 14.17 -11.91
CA PRO A 133 9.00 14.62 -10.67
C PRO A 133 9.54 13.42 -9.87
N THR A 134 10.63 13.66 -9.15
CA THR A 134 11.08 12.75 -8.08
C THR A 134 10.55 13.25 -6.74
N TRP A 135 10.39 12.38 -5.75
CA TRP A 135 9.81 12.77 -4.46
C TRP A 135 10.80 12.63 -3.32
N GLU A 136 10.72 13.57 -2.40
CA GLU A 136 11.43 13.57 -1.12
C GLU A 136 10.42 13.74 0.02
N LEU A 137 10.60 12.97 1.09
CA LEU A 137 9.86 13.10 2.32
C LEU A 137 10.76 13.68 3.39
N VAL A 138 10.30 14.73 4.06
CA VAL A 138 11.00 15.34 5.18
C VAL A 138 10.27 14.98 6.47
N VAL A 139 10.88 14.10 7.24
CA VAL A 139 10.34 13.57 8.50
C VAL A 139 10.84 14.41 9.66
N THR A 140 9.91 14.86 10.51
CA THR A 140 10.20 15.61 11.73
C THR A 140 9.47 15.03 12.92
N ILE A 141 10.03 15.25 14.11
CA ILE A 141 9.35 15.01 15.37
C ILE A 141 8.64 16.30 15.75
N ASP A 142 7.31 16.23 15.84
CA ASP A 142 6.44 17.30 16.28
C ASP A 142 5.77 16.93 17.61
N PRO A 143 6.32 17.37 18.76
CA PRO A 143 5.77 17.06 20.07
C PRO A 143 4.33 17.58 20.28
N SER A 144 3.85 18.52 19.46
CA SER A 144 2.48 19.03 19.57
C SER A 144 1.41 18.03 19.12
N LEU A 145 1.80 16.99 18.39
CA LEU A 145 0.91 15.90 17.96
C LEU A 145 0.65 14.87 19.06
N ARG A 146 1.37 14.95 20.18
CA ARG A 146 1.26 13.99 21.28
C ARG A 146 -0.15 13.92 21.85
N HIS A 147 -0.56 12.71 22.21
CA HIS A 147 -1.73 12.47 23.04
C HIS A 147 -1.34 12.39 24.52
N PRO A 148 -2.29 12.53 25.46
CA PRO A 148 -2.00 12.46 26.89
C PRO A 148 -1.30 11.17 27.34
N GLU A 149 -1.53 10.06 26.63
CA GLU A 149 -0.91 8.75 26.91
C GLU A 149 0.42 8.53 26.15
N SER A 150 0.81 9.47 25.30
CA SER A 150 2.07 9.36 24.56
C SER A 150 3.27 9.48 25.51
N PRO A 151 4.30 8.63 25.36
CA PRO A 151 5.56 8.78 26.08
C PRO A 151 6.25 10.10 25.69
N GLU A 152 7.32 10.46 26.41
CA GLU A 152 8.06 11.69 26.13
C GLU A 152 8.72 11.61 24.74
N ALA A 153 8.53 12.67 23.93
CA ALA A 153 9.09 12.70 22.59
C ALA A 153 10.63 12.81 22.65
N PRO A 154 11.35 12.14 21.74
CA PRO A 154 12.77 12.37 21.55
C PRO A 154 13.04 13.86 21.28
N THR A 155 14.09 14.41 21.89
CA THR A 155 14.46 15.83 21.75
C THR A 155 15.69 15.99 20.87
N ASN A 156 15.84 17.15 20.21
CA ASN A 156 17.01 17.52 19.39
C ASN A 156 17.30 16.60 18.20
N GLN A 157 16.27 15.99 17.61
CA GLN A 157 16.43 15.21 16.39
C GLN A 157 16.22 16.12 15.17
N GLU A 158 17.23 16.21 14.29
CA GLU A 158 17.12 16.95 13.05
C GLU A 158 16.13 16.29 12.09
N ALA A 159 15.60 17.07 11.15
CA ALA A 159 14.72 16.56 10.11
C ALA A 159 15.45 15.52 9.24
N ILE A 160 14.80 14.38 9.00
CA ILE A 160 15.37 13.29 8.20
C ILE A 160 14.72 13.32 6.82
N ALA A 161 15.53 13.42 5.77
CA ALA A 161 15.05 13.39 4.39
C ALA A 161 15.18 11.98 3.80
N PHE A 162 14.09 11.45 3.25
CA PHE A 162 14.07 10.19 2.51
C PHE A 162 13.69 10.44 1.06
N ARG A 163 14.44 9.88 0.12
CA ARG A 163 14.02 9.85 -1.29
C ARG A 163 13.07 8.69 -1.52
N VAL A 164 12.07 8.91 -2.35
CA VAL A 164 11.17 7.87 -2.85
C VAL A 164 11.63 7.49 -4.24
N ASP A 165 12.32 6.36 -4.35
CA ASP A 165 12.96 5.90 -5.58
C ASP A 165 12.48 4.52 -6.06
N LYS A 166 11.91 3.71 -5.16
CA LYS A 166 11.27 2.45 -5.50
C LYS A 166 9.81 2.67 -5.91
N ALA A 167 9.27 1.72 -6.68
CA ALA A 167 7.85 1.71 -7.02
C ALA A 167 6.96 1.59 -5.77
N ASN A 168 7.38 0.80 -4.78
CA ASN A 168 6.70 0.62 -3.50
C ASN A 168 7.68 0.89 -2.36
N ASN A 169 7.31 1.76 -1.43
CA ASN A 169 8.13 2.14 -0.28
C ASN A 169 7.30 1.96 0.98
N LEU A 170 7.72 1.03 1.83
CA LEU A 170 7.08 0.77 3.10
C LEU A 170 7.51 1.81 4.13
N ILE A 171 6.51 2.40 4.79
CA ILE A 171 6.67 3.19 5.99
C ILE A 171 6.30 2.32 7.18
N GLY A 172 7.17 2.28 8.18
CA GLY A 172 6.90 1.51 9.40
C GLY A 172 8.09 1.40 10.32
N ARG A 173 8.11 0.35 11.14
CA ARG A 173 9.22 0.04 12.06
C ARG A 173 9.87 -1.30 11.73
N ASN A 174 11.18 -1.39 11.94
CA ASN A 174 11.95 -2.61 11.73
C ASN A 174 11.46 -3.75 12.65
N SER A 175 11.48 -4.98 12.15
CA SER A 175 11.18 -6.19 12.92
C SER A 175 11.99 -7.38 12.41
N GLN A 176 13.02 -7.77 13.15
CA GLN A 176 13.80 -8.97 12.81
C GLN A 176 12.94 -10.24 12.89
N ALA A 177 12.13 -10.38 13.94
CA ALA A 177 11.28 -11.56 14.16
C ALA A 177 10.24 -11.78 13.05
N ARG A 178 9.85 -10.72 12.33
CA ARG A 178 8.89 -10.78 11.22
C ARG A 178 9.52 -10.54 9.85
N ALA A 179 10.85 -10.40 9.79
CA ALA A 179 11.59 -10.00 8.60
C ALA A 179 10.98 -8.77 7.90
N ILE A 180 10.79 -7.69 8.65
CA ILE A 180 10.25 -6.42 8.15
C ILE A 180 11.35 -5.37 8.21
N GLU A 181 11.73 -4.85 7.05
CA GLU A 181 12.73 -3.79 6.88
C GLU A 181 12.13 -2.70 5.97
N PRO A 182 11.45 -1.69 6.54
CA PRO A 182 10.83 -0.62 5.76
C PRO A 182 11.86 0.26 5.07
N GLU A 183 11.56 0.72 3.85
CA GLU A 183 12.33 1.76 3.18
C GLU A 183 12.42 3.05 4.01
N ILE A 184 11.33 3.39 4.69
CA ILE A 184 11.22 4.55 5.55
C ILE A 184 10.96 4.02 6.97
N ALA A 185 12.06 3.67 7.64
CA ALA A 185 12.03 3.15 9.00
C ALA A 185 11.91 4.28 10.04
N LEU A 186 10.87 4.20 10.86
CA LEU A 186 10.48 5.20 11.87
C LEU A 186 10.53 4.58 13.28
N ASP A 187 11.64 3.90 13.61
CA ASP A 187 11.78 3.15 14.86
C ASP A 187 11.70 4.01 16.13
N PHE A 188 11.97 5.31 15.98
CA PHE A 188 11.94 6.30 17.06
C PHE A 188 10.52 6.63 17.55
N ASP A 189 9.46 6.18 16.87
CA ASP A 189 8.07 6.38 17.27
C ASP A 189 7.38 5.02 17.39
N ASN A 190 7.13 4.56 18.62
CA ASN A 190 6.59 3.24 18.88
C ASN A 190 5.09 3.09 18.63
N ALA A 191 4.37 4.18 18.37
CA ALA A 191 2.99 4.13 17.88
C ALA A 191 2.92 3.88 16.37
N VAL A 192 4.04 3.94 15.65
CA VAL A 192 4.09 3.52 14.24
C VAL A 192 4.06 1.99 14.19
N SER A 193 3.25 1.44 13.30
CA SER A 193 3.15 -0.02 13.09
C SER A 193 4.39 -0.51 12.32
N HIS A 194 4.76 -1.79 12.48
CA HIS A 194 5.87 -2.36 11.70
C HIS A 194 5.65 -2.25 10.18
N ARG A 195 4.40 -2.45 9.76
CA ARG A 195 3.89 -2.15 8.42
C ARG A 195 2.76 -1.16 8.63
N HIS A 196 2.99 0.12 8.36
CA HIS A 196 2.04 1.18 8.72
C HIS A 196 1.35 1.75 7.48
N ALA A 197 2.15 2.24 6.52
CA ALA A 197 1.64 2.79 5.28
C ALA A 197 2.54 2.40 4.11
N LEU A 198 1.99 2.45 2.90
CA LEU A 198 2.72 2.29 1.65
C LEU A 198 2.68 3.58 0.85
N LEU A 199 3.83 3.92 0.27
CA LEU A 199 3.93 4.89 -0.80
C LEU A 199 4.14 4.17 -2.12
N ASN A 200 3.22 4.37 -3.07
CA ASN A 200 3.35 3.83 -4.41
C ASN A 200 3.71 4.94 -5.39
N LEU A 201 4.90 4.85 -5.97
CA LEU A 201 5.41 5.73 -7.02
C LEU A 201 5.12 5.09 -8.37
N GLN A 202 4.26 5.73 -9.16
CA GLN A 202 3.91 5.27 -10.50
C GLN A 202 4.97 5.72 -11.53
N SER A 203 4.97 5.05 -12.69
CA SER A 203 5.90 5.36 -13.79
C SER A 203 5.72 6.76 -14.38
N ASP A 204 4.54 7.36 -14.21
CA ASP A 204 4.25 8.74 -14.62
C ASP A 204 4.74 9.79 -13.59
N GLY A 205 5.32 9.34 -12.48
CA GLY A 205 5.80 10.17 -11.39
C GLY A 205 4.72 10.55 -10.37
N SER A 206 3.49 10.07 -10.49
CA SER A 206 2.48 10.27 -9.45
C SER A 206 2.78 9.43 -8.21
N LEU A 207 2.50 9.99 -7.03
CA LEU A 207 2.75 9.36 -5.74
C LEU A 207 1.44 9.21 -4.98
N THR A 208 1.19 8.03 -4.45
CA THR A 208 0.02 7.75 -3.60
C THR A 208 0.46 7.27 -2.22
N LEU A 209 -0.33 7.60 -1.21
CA LEU A 209 -0.20 7.13 0.17
C LEU A 209 -1.39 6.24 0.53
N ARG A 210 -1.12 5.08 1.12
CA ARG A 210 -2.14 4.16 1.64
C ARG A 210 -1.79 3.76 3.06
N ASP A 211 -2.70 3.99 4.00
CA ASP A 211 -2.64 3.32 5.30
C ASP A 211 -2.99 1.83 5.11
N ILE A 212 -2.10 0.93 5.48
CA ILE A 212 -2.27 -0.53 5.26
C ILE A 212 -2.82 -1.23 6.50
N ASN A 213 -3.89 -0.65 7.05
CA ASN A 213 -4.55 -1.11 8.27
C ASN A 213 -3.63 -1.03 9.49
N SER A 214 -3.04 0.15 9.67
CA SER A 214 -2.22 0.45 10.83
C SER A 214 -3.05 0.51 12.11
N SER A 215 -2.40 0.38 13.28
CA SER A 215 -3.11 0.37 14.57
C SER A 215 -3.60 1.75 15.00
N ASN A 216 -2.87 2.81 14.65
CA ASN A 216 -3.13 4.18 15.12
C ASN A 216 -3.60 5.13 14.00
N GLY A 217 -3.68 4.63 12.76
CA GLY A 217 -4.12 5.40 11.61
C GLY A 217 -3.05 6.36 11.07
N THR A 218 -3.41 6.98 9.95
CA THR A 218 -2.59 7.96 9.21
C THR A 218 -3.49 9.13 8.84
N LYS A 219 -3.03 10.37 9.10
CA LYS A 219 -3.76 11.59 8.74
C LYS A 219 -3.05 12.33 7.64
N LEU A 220 -3.72 12.60 6.53
CA LEU A 220 -3.22 13.45 5.44
C LEU A 220 -3.86 14.84 5.55
N ASN A 221 -3.03 15.87 5.67
CA ASN A 221 -3.44 17.26 5.85
C ASN A 221 -4.47 17.44 6.98
N GLY A 222 -4.28 16.69 8.07
CA GLY A 222 -5.16 16.68 9.25
C GLY A 222 -6.43 15.83 9.12
N VAL A 223 -6.68 15.21 7.96
CA VAL A 223 -7.84 14.34 7.72
C VAL A 223 -7.41 12.88 7.81
N GLU A 224 -8.12 12.10 8.64
CA GLU A 224 -7.89 10.65 8.78
C GLU A 224 -8.12 9.94 7.44
N LEU A 225 -7.14 9.14 7.01
CA LEU A 225 -7.29 8.30 5.83
C LEU A 225 -8.18 7.10 6.15
N LYS A 226 -8.98 6.69 5.17
CA LYS A 226 -9.64 5.40 5.25
C LYS A 226 -8.59 4.30 4.99
N PRO A 227 -8.45 3.30 5.89
CA PRO A 227 -7.52 2.21 5.67
C PRO A 227 -7.77 1.50 4.33
N MET A 228 -6.70 1.04 3.71
CA MET A 228 -6.68 0.32 2.44
C MET A 228 -7.17 1.10 1.21
N VAL A 229 -7.29 2.44 1.31
CA VAL A 229 -7.65 3.32 0.20
C VAL A 229 -6.47 4.22 -0.16
N ASP A 230 -6.13 4.31 -1.44
CA ASP A 230 -5.08 5.21 -1.92
C ASP A 230 -5.53 6.67 -1.88
N ALA A 231 -4.67 7.51 -1.32
CA ALA A 231 -4.76 8.96 -1.41
C ALA A 231 -3.64 9.48 -2.31
N LEU A 232 -3.98 10.27 -3.33
CA LEU A 232 -2.99 10.93 -4.18
C LEU A 232 -2.29 12.04 -3.41
N LEU A 233 -0.96 12.04 -3.42
CA LEU A 233 -0.14 13.08 -2.80
C LEU A 233 0.24 14.17 -3.80
N GLN A 234 0.34 15.39 -3.29
CA GLN A 234 0.80 16.58 -3.99
C GLN A 234 2.04 17.17 -3.32
N ASP A 235 2.76 18.01 -4.07
CA ASP A 235 3.86 18.80 -3.51
C ASP A 235 3.34 19.72 -2.40
N GLY A 236 4.02 19.69 -1.24
CA GLY A 236 3.66 20.46 -0.06
C GLY A 236 2.60 19.81 0.83
N ASP A 237 2.05 18.65 0.46
CA ASP A 237 1.19 17.88 1.36
C ASP A 237 1.97 17.45 2.61
N GLU A 238 1.25 17.28 3.71
CA GLU A 238 1.79 16.77 4.96
C GLU A 238 0.92 15.64 5.48
N PHE A 239 1.55 14.58 5.97
CA PHE A 239 0.84 13.55 6.71
C PHE A 239 1.49 13.26 8.06
N THR A 240 0.67 12.82 9.00
CA THR A 240 1.07 12.51 10.37
C THR A 240 0.65 11.11 10.74
N LEU A 241 1.47 10.47 11.57
CA LEU A 241 1.23 9.14 12.11
C LEU A 241 2.01 8.93 13.41
N GLY A 242 1.70 7.86 14.13
CA GLY A 242 2.35 7.56 15.40
C GLY A 242 2.00 8.59 16.49
N HIS A 243 2.92 8.80 17.43
CA HIS A 243 2.73 9.74 18.52
C HIS A 243 3.12 11.18 18.15
N TRP A 244 4.09 11.36 17.25
CA TRP A 244 4.67 12.68 16.96
C TRP A 244 5.28 12.80 15.57
N THR A 245 5.12 11.81 14.72
CA THR A 245 5.79 11.82 13.42
C THR A 245 5.00 12.66 12.42
N ARG A 246 5.64 13.70 11.91
CA ARG A 246 5.14 14.58 10.85
C ARG A 246 6.01 14.40 9.60
N ILE A 247 5.40 14.26 8.44
CA ILE A 247 6.10 14.00 7.18
C ILE A 247 5.59 14.99 6.13
N ALA A 248 6.48 15.88 5.69
CA ALA A 248 6.21 16.80 4.59
C ALA A 248 6.66 16.20 3.26
N VAL A 249 5.80 16.30 2.25
CA VAL A 249 6.00 15.76 0.91
C VAL A 249 6.53 16.85 0.00
N LYS A 250 7.63 16.59 -0.71
CA LYS A 250 8.25 17.52 -1.65
C LYS A 250 8.46 16.88 -3.01
N ALA A 251 7.94 17.52 -4.05
CA ALA A 251 8.27 17.19 -5.43
C ALA A 251 9.57 17.88 -5.85
N VAL A 252 10.62 17.10 -6.04
CA VAL A 252 11.90 17.56 -6.55
C VAL A 252 11.87 17.49 -8.08
N ARG A 253 11.83 18.66 -8.71
CA ARG A 253 11.98 18.80 -10.16
C ARG A 253 13.44 19.02 -10.50
N GLN A 254 13.98 18.23 -11.42
CA GLN A 254 15.29 18.51 -11.98
C GLN A 254 15.18 19.78 -12.83
N SER A 255 15.90 20.84 -12.46
CA SER A 255 16.09 21.99 -13.32
C SER A 255 16.95 21.57 -14.51
N LEU A 256 16.37 21.66 -15.72
CA LEU A 256 17.06 21.45 -17.00
C LEU A 256 18.15 22.49 -17.24
#